data_AF-A0A925VWE4-F1
#
_entry.id   AF-A0A925VWE4-F1
#
_cell.length_a   1.000
_cell.length_b   1.000
_cell.length_c   1.000
_cell.angle_alpha   90.00
_cell.angle_beta   90.00
_cell.angle_gamma   90.00
#
_symmetry.space_group_name_H-M   'P 1'
#
loop_
_entity.id
_entity.type
_entity.pdbx_description
1 polymer ?
#
loop_
_entity_poly.entity_id
_entity_poly.type
_entity_poly.pdbx_seq_one_letter_code
_entity_poly.pdbx_strand_id
1 'polypeptide(L)'
;MKILLSAYACDPAHGSEASHGFNWLWETASLGHEVWCFTMPWGQQSLEKTLAERAADPAAARIHLVFVPVPALATFLYRWQFGVYIHYLVWQYRAWRVARPLDQQVNFDLVHHVTYNSL
;
A
#
# COMPACT_ATOMS: atom_id res chain seq x y z
N MET A 1 16.49 -6.46 -4.01
CA MET A 1 15.98 -5.29 -4.76
C MET A 1 15.11 -4.48 -3.81
N LYS A 2 15.04 -3.17 -4.04
CA LYS A 2 14.17 -2.23 -3.35
C LYS A 2 12.94 -2.00 -4.23
N ILE A 3 11.79 -2.42 -3.74
CA ILE A 3 10.55 -2.45 -4.53
C ILE A 3 9.52 -1.55 -3.87
N LEU A 4 8.90 -0.66 -4.65
CA LEU A 4 7.72 0.08 -4.23
C LEU A 4 6.47 -0.64 -4.72
N LEU A 5 5.63 -1.07 -3.79
CA LEU A 5 4.29 -1.57 -4.07
C LEU A 5 3.27 -0.45 -3.89
N SER A 6 2.59 -0.09 -4.97
CA SER A 6 1.41 0.76 -4.93
C SER A 6 0.18 -0.11 -4.74
N ALA A 7 -0.29 -0.22 -3.49
CA ALA A 7 -1.43 -1.06 -3.12
C ALA A 7 -2.51 -0.20 -2.43
N TYR A 8 -3.45 0.35 -3.19
CA TYR A 8 -4.52 1.19 -2.63
C TYR A 8 -5.29 0.50 -1.50
N ALA A 9 -5.56 -0.79 -1.64
CA ALA A 9 -5.98 -1.65 -0.55
C ALA A 9 -4.87 -2.65 -0.19
N CYS A 10 -4.56 -2.75 1.09
CA CYS A 10 -3.67 -3.74 1.66
C CYS A 10 -4.07 -3.94 3.12
N ASP A 11 -4.70 -5.07 3.43
CA ASP A 11 -5.11 -5.40 4.79
C ASP A 11 -5.26 -6.93 4.93
N PRO A 12 -4.53 -7.59 5.85
CA PRO A 12 -4.64 -9.03 6.08
C PRO A 12 -5.98 -9.48 6.70
N ALA A 13 -6.75 -8.57 7.31
CA ALA A 13 -8.03 -8.86 7.94
C ALA A 13 -9.22 -8.83 6.96
N HIS A 14 -9.01 -8.40 5.71
CA HIS A 14 -10.08 -8.22 4.72
C HIS A 14 -9.75 -8.92 3.39
N GLY A 15 -10.76 -9.51 2.76
CA GLY A 15 -10.61 -10.24 1.49
C GLY A 15 -10.55 -9.35 0.25
N SER A 16 -10.67 -9.97 -0.94
CA SER A 16 -10.67 -9.27 -2.24
C SER A 16 -9.35 -8.50 -2.47
N GLU A 17 -9.40 -7.27 -2.96
CA GLU A 17 -8.23 -6.44 -3.26
C GLU A 17 -7.33 -6.23 -2.03
N ALA A 18 -7.90 -6.10 -0.83
CA ALA A 18 -7.12 -5.90 0.39
C ALA A 18 -6.20 -7.09 0.71
N SER A 19 -6.72 -8.32 0.60
CA SER A 19 -5.92 -9.54 0.76
C SER A 19 -4.90 -9.71 -0.37
N HIS A 20 -5.24 -9.31 -1.61
CA HIS A 20 -4.29 -9.36 -2.73
C HIS A 20 -3.11 -8.41 -2.48
N GLY A 21 -3.38 -7.18 -2.02
CA GLY A 21 -2.34 -6.23 -1.64
C GLY A 21 -1.43 -6.76 -0.52
N PHE A 22 -2.02 -7.38 0.51
CA PHE A 22 -1.24 -7.98 1.60
C PHE A 22 -0.39 -9.17 1.14
N ASN A 23 -0.94 -10.06 0.31
CA ASN A 23 -0.19 -11.21 -0.21
C ASN A 23 0.99 -10.75 -1.08
N TRP A 24 0.78 -9.77 -1.98
CA TRP A 24 1.89 -9.19 -2.73
C TRP A 24 2.96 -8.60 -1.82
N LEU A 25 2.57 -7.87 -0.77
CA LEU A 25 3.49 -7.33 0.21
C LEU A 25 4.33 -8.42 0.89
N TRP A 26 3.66 -9.43 1.46
CA TRP A 26 4.32 -10.46 2.26
C TRP A 26 5.19 -11.39 1.42
N GLU A 27 4.70 -11.83 0.27
CA GLU A 27 5.43 -12.75 -0.60
C GLU A 27 6.64 -12.06 -1.25
N THR A 28 6.51 -10.80 -1.67
CA THR A 28 7.64 -10.04 -2.22
C THR A 28 8.76 -9.86 -1.18
N ALA A 29 8.41 -9.62 0.08
CA ALA A 29 9.36 -9.54 1.18
C ALA A 29 9.97 -10.91 1.54
N SER A 30 9.17 -11.97 1.47
CA SER A 30 9.59 -13.36 1.69
C SER A 30 10.63 -13.83 0.66
N LEU A 31 10.52 -13.34 -0.58
CA LEU A 31 11.53 -13.55 -1.64
C LEU A 31 12.85 -12.80 -1.41
N GLY A 32 12.99 -12.06 -0.31
CA GLY A 32 14.23 -11.40 0.07
C GLY A 32 14.39 -9.98 -0.47
N HIS A 33 13.31 -9.35 -0.94
CA HIS A 33 13.31 -7.96 -1.37
C HIS A 33 12.97 -7.02 -0.22
N GLU A 34 13.51 -5.80 -0.25
CA GLU A 34 13.04 -4.70 0.61
C GLU A 34 11.84 -4.05 -0.06
N VAL A 35 10.73 -3.94 0.67
CA VAL A 35 9.42 -3.61 0.10
C VAL A 35 8.81 -2.41 0.81
N TRP A 36 8.52 -1.37 0.05
CA TRP A 36 7.75 -0.21 0.51
C TRP A 36 6.33 -0.31 0.01
N CYS A 37 5.37 -0.50 0.91
CA CYS A 37 3.96 -0.62 0.55
C CYS A 37 3.23 0.68 0.81
N PHE A 38 2.75 1.30 -0.26
CA PHE A 38 1.93 2.50 -0.21
C PHE A 38 0.48 2.06 -0.17
N THR A 39 -0.22 2.36 0.92
CA THR A 39 -1.60 1.92 1.15
C THR A 39 -2.43 2.97 1.89
N MET A 40 -3.74 2.77 1.92
CA MET A 40 -4.67 3.58 2.71
C MET A 40 -4.46 3.36 4.23
N PRO A 41 -4.62 4.42 5.08
CA PRO A 41 -4.51 4.29 6.54
C PRO A 41 -5.55 3.38 7.20
N TRP A 42 -6.63 3.04 6.49
CA TRP A 42 -7.72 2.23 7.03
C TRP A 42 -7.27 0.85 7.54
N GLY A 43 -6.32 0.21 6.87
CA GLY A 43 -5.77 -1.10 7.27
C GLY A 43 -4.61 -1.03 8.27
N GLN A 44 -4.24 0.17 8.75
CA GLN A 44 -3.01 0.37 9.53
C GLN A 44 -2.95 -0.51 10.78
N GLN A 45 -4.00 -0.52 11.59
CA GLN A 45 -4.02 -1.30 12.84
C GLN A 45 -3.82 -2.80 12.59
N SER A 46 -4.48 -3.32 11.55
CA SER A 46 -4.41 -4.73 11.16
C SER A 46 -3.02 -5.10 10.65
N LEU A 47 -2.45 -4.28 9.77
CA LEU A 47 -1.10 -4.46 9.24
C LEU A 47 -0.03 -4.42 10.33
N GLU A 48 -0.05 -3.39 11.18
CA GLU A 48 0.91 -3.24 12.29
C GLU A 48 0.82 -4.41 13.26
N LYS A 49 -0.41 -4.84 13.59
CA LYS A 49 -0.63 -6.04 14.42
C LYS A 49 -0.03 -7.28 13.78
N THR A 50 -0.29 -7.54 12.50
CA THR A 50 0.25 -8.72 11.80
C THR A 50 1.77 -8.68 11.69
N LEU A 51 2.37 -7.52 11.44
CA LEU A 51 3.83 -7.35 11.45
C LEU A 51 4.44 -7.63 12.82
N ALA A 52 3.79 -7.19 13.91
CA ALA A 52 4.23 -7.47 15.27
C ALA A 52 4.10 -8.96 15.63
N GLU A 53 2.98 -9.60 15.28
CA GLU A 53 2.74 -11.03 15.51
C GLU A 53 3.73 -11.91 14.74
N ARG A 54 4.18 -11.45 13.56
CA ARG A 54 5.12 -12.17 12.70
C ARG A 54 6.54 -11.57 12.72
N ALA A 55 6.90 -10.83 13.76
CA ALA A 55 8.19 -10.15 13.84
C ALA A 55 9.42 -11.08 13.80
N ALA A 56 9.24 -12.37 14.15
CA ALA A 56 10.29 -13.38 14.05
C ALA A 56 10.59 -13.82 12.60
N ASP A 57 9.67 -13.55 11.66
CA ASP A 57 9.86 -13.84 10.24
C ASP A 57 10.78 -12.77 9.61
N PRO A 58 11.88 -13.17 8.94
CA PRO A 58 12.75 -12.24 8.22
C PRO A 58 12.03 -11.33 7.22
N ALA A 59 10.89 -11.76 6.66
CA ALA A 59 10.07 -10.95 5.76
C ALA A 59 9.55 -9.68 6.45
N ALA A 60 9.17 -9.75 7.73
CA ALA A 60 8.64 -8.60 8.47
C ALA A 60 9.65 -7.45 8.56
N ALA A 61 10.94 -7.77 8.71
CA ALA A 61 12.01 -6.78 8.79
C ALA A 61 12.30 -6.06 7.45
N ARG A 62 11.82 -6.60 6.33
CA ARG A 62 11.99 -6.02 4.98
C ARG A 62 10.79 -5.20 4.51
N ILE A 63 9.73 -5.13 5.33
CA ILE A 63 8.51 -4.42 5.00
C ILE A 63 8.52 -3.02 5.60
N HIS A 64 8.29 -2.03 4.74
CA HIS A 64 8.16 -0.63 5.09
C HIS A 64 6.77 -0.14 4.70
N LEU A 65 5.92 0.13 5.68
CA LEU A 65 4.57 0.63 5.42
C LEU A 65 4.57 2.15 5.26
N VAL A 66 3.92 2.64 4.22
CA VAL A 66 3.72 4.06 3.95
C VAL A 66 2.23 4.33 3.78
N PHE A 67 1.62 4.94 4.79
CA PHE A 67 0.19 5.26 4.77
C PHE A 67 -0.05 6.58 4.05
N VAL A 68 -0.83 6.55 2.97
CA VAL A 68 -1.15 7.70 2.13
C VAL A 68 -2.63 8.08 2.35
N PRO A 69 -2.92 9.09 3.19
CA PRO A 69 -4.29 9.51 3.44
C PRO A 69 -4.86 10.28 2.24
N VAL A 70 -6.17 10.19 2.06
CA VAL A 70 -6.93 11.00 1.11
C VAL A 70 -7.62 12.15 1.87
N PRO A 71 -7.77 13.37 1.29
CA PRO A 71 -8.46 14.46 1.94
C PRO A 71 -9.92 14.12 2.27
N ALA A 72 -10.42 14.65 3.39
CA ALA A 72 -11.80 14.45 3.84
C ALA A 72 -12.85 14.79 2.77
N LEU A 73 -12.59 15.77 1.88
CA LEU A 73 -13.47 16.10 0.77
C LEU A 73 -13.62 14.94 -0.24
N ALA A 74 -12.52 14.27 -0.59
CA ALA A 74 -12.58 13.13 -1.50
C ALA A 74 -13.21 11.91 -0.82
N THR A 75 -12.97 11.70 0.48
CA THR A 75 -13.70 10.70 1.30
C THR A 75 -15.20 11.02 1.39
N PHE A 76 -15.56 12.31 1.49
CA PHE A 76 -16.95 12.76 1.51
C PHE A 76 -17.65 12.43 0.19
N LEU A 77 -16.99 12.62 -0.96
CA LEU A 77 -17.53 12.28 -2.28
C LEU A 77 -17.80 10.78 -2.45
N TYR A 78 -17.13 9.91 -1.68
CA TYR A 78 -17.27 8.45 -1.73
C TYR A 78 -18.70 7.94 -1.49
N ARG A 79 -19.62 8.78 -0.98
CA ARG A 79 -21.05 8.44 -0.86
C ARG A 79 -21.76 8.25 -2.21
N TRP A 80 -21.17 8.78 -3.28
CA TRP A 80 -21.69 8.64 -4.64
C TRP A 80 -20.77 7.72 -5.45
N GLN A 81 -21.34 6.97 -6.40
CA GLN A 81 -20.60 5.99 -7.19
C GLN A 81 -19.39 6.60 -7.93
N PHE A 82 -19.55 7.78 -8.52
CA PHE A 82 -18.45 8.50 -9.18
C PHE A 82 -17.33 8.90 -8.19
N GLY A 83 -17.66 9.07 -6.91
CA GLY A 83 -16.73 9.44 -5.86
C GLY A 83 -15.71 8.38 -5.53
N VAL A 84 -15.98 7.10 -5.83
CA VAL A 84 -15.01 6.01 -5.70
C VAL A 84 -13.82 6.25 -6.63
N TYR A 85 -14.09 6.60 -7.89
CA TYR A 85 -13.06 6.92 -8.88
C TYR A 85 -12.28 8.18 -8.50
N ILE A 86 -12.97 9.23 -8.04
CA ILE A 86 -12.31 10.46 -7.57
C ILE A 86 -11.38 10.14 -6.41
N HIS A 87 -11.86 9.38 -5.42
CA HIS A 87 -11.08 9.01 -4.26
C HIS A 87 -9.82 8.24 -4.66
N TYR A 88 -9.95 7.29 -5.59
CA TYR A 88 -8.85 6.51 -6.12
C TYR A 88 -7.83 7.37 -6.89
N LEU A 89 -8.28 8.25 -7.78
CA LEU A 89 -7.39 9.16 -8.53
C LEU A 89 -6.65 10.13 -7.61
N VAL A 90 -7.34 10.67 -6.60
CA VAL A 90 -6.73 11.54 -5.59
C VAL A 90 -5.68 10.77 -4.78
N TRP A 91 -5.96 9.52 -4.43
CA TRP A 91 -4.98 8.67 -3.77
C TRP A 91 -3.76 8.42 -4.66
N GLN A 92 -3.94 8.03 -5.92
CA GLN A 92 -2.83 7.78 -6.84
C GLN A 92 -1.93 9.02 -7.02
N TYR A 93 -2.54 10.20 -7.17
CA TYR A 93 -1.80 11.46 -7.24
C TYR A 93 -0.98 11.72 -5.96
N ARG A 94 -1.56 11.44 -4.79
CA ARG A 94 -0.85 11.56 -3.51
C ARG A 94 0.26 10.52 -3.35
N ALA A 95 0.01 9.28 -3.74
CA ALA A 95 0.98 8.20 -3.73
C ALA A 95 2.19 8.56 -4.60
N TRP A 96 1.97 9.07 -5.82
CA TRP A 96 3.04 9.59 -6.68
C TRP A 96 3.83 10.73 -6.01
N ARG A 97 3.14 11.68 -5.38
CA ARG A 97 3.78 12.80 -4.67
C ARG A 97 4.66 12.34 -3.50
N VAL A 98 4.28 11.27 -2.82
CA VAL A 98 5.08 10.67 -1.73
C VAL A 98 6.22 9.84 -2.32
N ALA A 99 5.97 9.12 -3.41
CA ALA A 99 6.95 8.23 -4.05
C ALA A 99 8.12 9.03 -4.62
N ARG A 100 7.87 10.17 -5.25
CA ARG A 100 8.91 10.97 -5.93
C ARG A 100 10.10 11.36 -5.03
N PRO A 101 9.92 11.99 -3.84
CA PRO A 101 11.04 12.29 -2.95
C PRO A 101 11.59 11.05 -2.25
N LEU A 102 10.78 10.00 -2.07
CA LEU A 102 11.25 8.76 -1.45
C LEU A 102 12.16 7.98 -2.40
N ASP A 103 11.84 7.93 -3.69
CA ASP A 103 12.65 7.31 -4.72
C ASP A 103 14.02 7.98 -4.86
N GLN A 104 14.10 9.31 -4.70
CA GLN A 104 15.39 10.01 -4.66
C GLN A 104 16.29 9.58 -3.48
N GLN A 105 15.71 9.04 -2.40
CA GLN A 105 16.44 8.60 -1.21
C GLN A 105 16.73 7.11 -1.22
N VAL A 106 15.74 6.32 -1.60
CA VAL A 106 15.77 4.86 -1.56
C VAL A 106 16.39 4.30 -2.85
N ASN A 107 16.13 4.97 -3.99
CA ASN A 107 16.44 4.56 -5.36
C ASN A 107 15.81 3.18 -5.67
N PHE A 108 14.50 3.18 -5.96
CA PHE A 108 13.76 1.94 -6.17
C PHE A 108 14.20 1.26 -7.48
N ASP A 109 14.40 -0.05 -7.41
CA ASP A 109 14.72 -0.86 -8.59
C ASP A 109 13.45 -1.16 -9.42
N LEU A 110 12.29 -1.23 -8.76
CA LEU A 110 11.01 -1.58 -9.36
C LEU A 110 9.86 -0.88 -8.64
N VAL A 111 8.89 -0.39 -9.42
CA VAL A 111 7.58 0.04 -8.92
C VAL A 111 6.53 -0.90 -9.50
N HIS A 112 5.68 -1.46 -8.64
CA HIS A 112 4.61 -2.36 -9.05
C HIS A 112 3.27 -1.90 -8.47
N HIS A 113 2.27 -1.78 -9.33
CA HIS A 113 0.90 -1.44 -8.95
C HIS A 113 0.08 -2.72 -8.86
N VAL A 114 -0.45 -3.05 -7.67
CA VAL A 114 -0.91 -4.42 -7.36
C VAL A 114 -2.40 -4.54 -7.08
N THR A 115 -3.11 -3.45 -6.80
CA THR A 115 -4.55 -3.49 -6.49
C THR A 115 -5.33 -2.46 -7.28
N TYR A 116 -6.59 -2.78 -7.57
CA TYR A 116 -7.49 -1.99 -8.42
C TYR A 116 -6.98 -1.83 -9.87
N ASN A 117 -6.39 -2.90 -10.41
CA ASN A 117 -5.82 -2.94 -11.77
C ASN A 117 -6.87 -2.84 -12.91
N SER A 118 -8.16 -2.95 -12.58
CA SER A 118 -9.27 -2.91 -13.54
C SER A 118 -10.10 -1.61 -13.48
N LEU A 119 -9.67 -0.63 -12.67
CA LEU A 119 -10.31 0.68 -12.54
C LEU A 119 -9.73 1.74 -13.47
#